data_AF-W0I8Z6-F1
#
_entry.id   AF-W0I8Z6-F1
#
_cell.length_a   1.000
_cell.length_b   1.000
_cell.length_c   1.000
_cell.angle_alpha   90.00
_cell.angle_beta   90.00
_cell.angle_gamma   90.00
#
_symmetry.space_group_name_H-M   'P 1'
#
loop_
_entity.id
_entity.type
_entity.pdbx_description
1 polymer ?
#
loop_
_entity_poly.entity_id
_entity_poly.type
_entity_poly.pdbx_seq_one_letter_code
_entity_poly.pdbx_strand_id
1 'polypeptide(L)'
;MVTLLVTVPSGREGDASLELEWALGDVKIRRMRWRGVLIVRTNLTKEEALRVLKDFETTAIFKIVPLEKFVKSKKDRIIEEGLKLAKARIKEGESFAVRCKRRGNWIRSSKEIEIELGARIKESLNAKVNLDDPDWYVWIEVLGNRTAISVIKPEEIIKKEVRL
;
A
#
# COMPACT_ATOMS: atom_id res chain seq x y z
N MET A 1 13.29 8.29 3.71
CA MET A 1 12.98 7.82 2.34
C MET A 1 11.82 6.84 2.38
N VAL A 2 10.80 7.05 1.54
CA VAL A 2 9.61 6.19 1.44
C VAL A 2 9.25 5.96 -0.02
N THR A 3 8.60 4.82 -0.31
CA THR A 3 7.96 4.55 -1.60
C THR A 3 6.45 4.60 -1.41
N LEU A 4 5.72 5.22 -2.33
CA LEU A 4 4.27 5.34 -2.29
C LEU A 4 3.67 4.72 -3.56
N LEU A 5 2.57 4.02 -3.39
CA LEU A 5 1.64 3.72 -4.47
C LEU A 5 0.62 4.86 -4.54
N VAL A 6 0.53 5.51 -5.69
CA VAL A 6 -0.47 6.55 -5.93
C VAL A 6 -1.41 6.08 -7.04
N THR A 7 -2.71 6.12 -6.78
CA THR A 7 -3.73 5.83 -7.79
C THR A 7 -4.49 7.09 -8.16
N VAL A 8 -4.77 7.24 -9.45
CA VAL A 8 -5.32 8.46 -10.08
C VAL A 8 -6.38 8.08 -11.13
N PRO A 9 -7.27 8.99 -11.55
CA PRO A 9 -8.13 8.78 -12.71
C PRO A 9 -7.28 8.49 -13.95
N SER A 10 -7.76 7.55 -14.79
CA SER A 10 -7.08 7.21 -16.04
C SER A 10 -6.92 8.46 -16.91
N GLY A 11 -5.70 8.75 -17.35
CA GLY A 11 -5.37 9.94 -18.16
C GLY A 11 -4.86 11.13 -17.36
N ARG A 12 -5.03 11.14 -16.03
CA ARG A 12 -4.57 12.23 -15.14
C ARG A 12 -3.22 11.96 -14.47
N GLU A 13 -2.47 10.97 -14.96
CA GLU A 13 -1.11 10.68 -14.48
C GLU A 13 -0.14 11.86 -14.65
N GLY A 14 -0.38 12.74 -15.62
CA GLY A 14 0.39 13.98 -15.81
C GLY A 14 0.14 14.98 -14.69
N ASP A 15 -1.12 15.35 -14.48
CA ASP A 15 -1.54 16.26 -13.42
C ASP A 15 -1.06 15.79 -12.05
N ALA A 16 -1.27 14.51 -11.73
CA ALA A 16 -0.83 13.94 -10.47
C ALA A 16 0.69 13.95 -10.31
N SER A 17 1.45 13.77 -11.39
CA SER A 17 2.92 13.91 -11.34
C SER A 17 3.33 15.32 -10.91
N LEU A 18 2.72 16.36 -11.49
CA LEU A 18 2.99 17.75 -11.12
C LEU A 18 2.59 18.05 -9.68
N GLU A 19 1.40 17.62 -9.25
CA GLU A 19 0.93 17.77 -7.86
C GLU A 19 1.89 17.12 -6.86
N LEU A 20 2.40 15.91 -7.17
CA LEU A 20 3.36 15.21 -6.33
C LEU A 20 4.72 15.90 -6.27
N GLU A 21 5.21 16.44 -7.39
CA GLU A 21 6.46 17.21 -7.44
C GLU A 21 6.36 18.52 -6.64
N TRP A 22 5.24 19.24 -6.77
CA TRP A 22 4.99 20.46 -5.98
C TRP A 22 4.87 20.18 -4.48
N ALA A 23 4.19 19.10 -4.11
CA ALA A 23 4.01 18.74 -2.72
C ALA A 23 5.32 18.25 -2.07
N LEU A 24 6.04 17.33 -2.74
CA LEU A 24 7.12 16.57 -2.11
C LEU A 24 8.53 17.04 -2.53
N GLY A 25 8.65 17.97 -3.47
CA GLY A 25 9.92 18.45 -4.01
C GLY A 25 10.62 17.40 -4.87
N ASP A 26 11.87 17.05 -4.53
CA ASP A 26 12.65 16.06 -5.29
C ASP A 26 12.07 14.64 -5.13
N VAL A 27 11.35 14.20 -6.17
CA VAL A 27 10.69 12.90 -6.22
C VAL A 27 10.97 12.16 -7.52
N LYS A 28 11.11 10.84 -7.40
CA LYS A 28 11.17 9.94 -8.56
C LYS A 28 9.80 9.34 -8.79
N ILE A 29 9.16 9.70 -9.89
CA ILE A 29 7.84 9.20 -10.27
C ILE A 29 7.98 8.22 -11.43
N ARG A 30 7.39 7.04 -11.26
CA ARG A 30 7.30 6.03 -12.31
C ARG A 30 5.85 5.74 -12.63
N ARG A 31 5.44 6.05 -13.86
CA ARG A 31 4.17 5.57 -14.42
C ARG A 31 4.26 4.06 -14.63
N MET A 32 3.32 3.33 -14.07
CA MET A 32 3.24 1.89 -14.25
C MET A 32 2.48 1.56 -15.53
N ARG A 33 2.63 0.34 -16.03
CA ARG A 33 1.90 -0.14 -17.23
C ARG A 33 0.38 -0.18 -17.04
N TRP A 34 -0.10 -0.16 -15.80
CA TRP A 34 -1.52 -0.06 -15.50
C TRP A 34 -1.89 1.41 -15.42
N ARG A 35 -2.83 1.84 -16.27
CA ARG A 35 -3.37 3.21 -16.24
C ARG A 35 -3.83 3.56 -14.84
N GLY A 36 -3.61 4.82 -14.48
CA GLY A 36 -3.98 5.37 -13.18
C GLY A 36 -3.09 4.90 -12.03
N VAL A 37 -1.91 4.34 -12.27
CA VAL A 37 -1.02 3.83 -11.21
C VAL A 37 0.39 4.41 -11.32
N LEU A 38 0.82 5.09 -10.26
CA LEU A 38 2.17 5.64 -10.11
C LEU A 38 2.88 4.98 -8.93
N ILE A 39 4.19 4.79 -9.08
CA ILE A 39 5.10 4.52 -7.98
C ILE A 39 5.96 5.76 -7.77
N VAL A 40 5.91 6.31 -6.56
CA VAL A 40 6.59 7.55 -6.20
C VAL A 40 7.62 7.24 -5.14
N ARG A 41 8.84 7.74 -5.27
CA ARG A 41 9.89 7.62 -4.26
C ARG A 41 10.41 9.00 -3.90
N THR A 42 10.43 9.30 -2.62
CA THR A 42 10.93 10.57 -2.06
C THR A 42 11.95 10.30 -0.97
N ASN A 43 12.90 11.22 -0.78
CA ASN A 43 13.89 11.15 0.29
C ASN A 43 13.29 11.42 1.68
N LEU A 44 12.13 12.07 1.76
CA LEU A 44 11.37 12.28 2.99
C LEU A 44 11.10 10.98 3.75
N THR A 45 10.97 11.07 5.07
CA THR A 45 10.44 9.97 5.89
C THR A 45 8.98 9.68 5.51
N LYS A 46 8.47 8.52 5.93
CA LYS A 46 7.08 8.13 5.68
C LYS A 46 6.14 9.15 6.33
N GLU A 47 6.44 9.52 7.57
CA GLU A 47 5.64 10.43 8.39
C GLU A 47 5.59 11.84 7.77
N GLU A 48 6.74 12.37 7.33
CA GLU A 48 6.81 13.67 6.65
C GLU A 48 6.02 13.68 5.34
N ALA A 49 6.24 12.67 4.48
CA ALA A 49 5.56 12.58 3.19
C ALA A 49 4.04 12.47 3.36
N LEU A 50 3.57 11.62 4.29
CA LEU A 50 2.14 11.47 4.56
C LEU A 50 1.52 12.75 5.13
N ARG A 51 2.22 13.46 6.02
CA ARG A 51 1.75 14.76 6.54
C ARG A 51 1.57 15.77 5.40
N VAL A 52 2.62 15.97 4.61
CA VAL A 52 2.59 16.91 3.47
C VAL A 52 1.46 16.57 2.50
N LEU A 53 1.31 15.30 2.13
CA LEU A 53 0.27 14.87 1.18
C LEU A 53 -1.16 14.92 1.75
N LYS A 54 -1.33 14.81 3.07
CA LYS A 54 -2.64 15.02 3.71
C LYS A 54 -3.07 16.47 3.60
N ASP A 55 -2.15 17.40 3.84
CA ASP A 55 -2.44 18.83 3.86
C ASP A 55 -2.49 19.45 2.46
N PHE A 56 -1.73 18.91 1.50
CA PHE A 56 -1.70 19.41 0.13
C PHE A 56 -3.02 19.12 -0.61
N GLU A 57 -3.63 20.14 -1.21
CA GLU A 57 -4.82 19.98 -2.03
C GLU A 57 -4.47 19.33 -3.38
N THR A 58 -5.25 18.33 -3.78
CA THR A 58 -4.99 17.54 -4.98
C THR A 58 -6.27 17.43 -5.79
N THR A 59 -6.16 17.55 -7.11
CA THR A 59 -7.30 17.39 -8.03
C THR A 59 -7.22 16.09 -8.82
N ALA A 60 -6.05 15.45 -8.90
CA ALA A 60 -5.83 14.27 -9.72
C ALA A 60 -5.54 12.99 -8.92
N ILE A 61 -5.34 13.08 -7.60
CA ILE A 61 -4.97 11.93 -6.78
C ILE A 61 -6.21 11.36 -6.11
N PHE A 62 -6.48 10.05 -6.27
CA PHE A 62 -7.56 9.36 -5.55
C PHE A 62 -7.09 8.79 -4.21
N LYS A 63 -5.92 8.14 -4.23
CA LYS A 63 -5.46 7.36 -3.09
C LYS A 63 -3.94 7.24 -3.08
N ILE A 64 -3.38 7.30 -1.89
CA ILE A 64 -1.96 7.11 -1.61
C ILE A 64 -1.81 6.01 -0.57
N VAL A 65 -0.92 5.05 -0.83
CA VAL A 65 -0.59 3.97 0.11
C VAL A 65 0.93 3.90 0.25
N PRO A 66 1.49 4.04 1.46
CA PRO A 66 2.92 3.84 1.67
C PRO A 66 3.29 2.37 1.49
N LEU A 67 4.40 2.14 0.79
CA LEU A 67 4.96 0.84 0.47
C LEU A 67 6.30 0.63 1.18
N GLU A 68 6.44 -0.51 1.84
CA GLU A 68 7.59 -0.81 2.69
C GLU A 68 8.57 -1.81 2.04
N LYS A 69 8.08 -2.98 1.62
CA LYS A 69 8.95 -4.06 1.12
C LYS A 69 8.45 -4.63 -0.18
N PHE A 70 9.37 -4.83 -1.13
CA PHE A 70 9.09 -5.50 -2.39
C PHE A 70 9.65 -6.93 -2.40
N VAL A 71 8.82 -7.89 -2.81
CA VAL A 71 9.18 -9.30 -2.98
C VAL A 71 8.83 -9.76 -4.40
N LYS A 72 9.35 -10.93 -4.81
CA LYS A 72 8.84 -11.59 -6.03
C LYS A 72 7.38 -11.97 -5.82
N SER A 73 6.54 -11.81 -6.84
CA SER A 73 5.13 -12.21 -6.82
C SER A 73 4.98 -13.73 -6.83
N LYS A 74 5.31 -14.36 -5.71
CA LYS A 74 5.13 -15.78 -5.41
C LYS A 74 4.43 -15.88 -4.06
N LYS A 75 3.40 -16.73 -3.99
CA LYS A 75 2.58 -16.90 -2.79
C LYS A 75 3.43 -17.07 -1.54
N ASP A 76 4.33 -18.07 -1.53
CA ASP A 76 5.15 -18.38 -0.36
C ASP A 76 6.01 -17.21 0.12
N ARG A 77 6.59 -16.43 -0.82
CA ARG A 77 7.37 -15.24 -0.48
C ARG A 77 6.51 -14.12 0.12
N ILE A 78 5.29 -13.98 -0.36
CA ILE A 78 4.34 -12.98 0.16
C ILE A 78 3.89 -13.38 1.57
N ILE A 79 3.57 -14.66 1.80
CA ILE A 79 3.17 -15.17 3.11
C ILE A 79 4.31 -15.03 4.11
N GLU A 80 5.52 -15.48 3.76
CA GLU A 80 6.72 -15.41 4.60
C GLU A 80 7.02 -13.98 5.06
N GLU A 81 7.12 -13.06 4.09
CA GLU A 81 7.52 -11.68 4.38
C GLU A 81 6.39 -10.85 4.97
N GLY A 82 5.14 -11.12 4.58
CA GLY A 82 3.95 -10.53 5.20
C GLY A 82 3.84 -10.90 6.68
N LEU A 83 4.06 -12.17 7.03
CA LEU A 83 4.05 -12.60 8.42
C LEU A 83 5.18 -11.95 9.21
N LYS A 84 6.39 -11.87 8.63
CA LYS A 84 7.54 -11.23 9.28
C LYS A 84 7.26 -9.76 9.61
N LEU A 85 6.70 -9.00 8.66
CA LEU A 85 6.36 -7.60 8.88
C LEU A 85 5.21 -7.44 9.89
N ALA A 86 4.22 -8.33 9.86
CA ALA A 86 3.12 -8.33 10.82
C ALA A 86 3.64 -8.55 12.25
N LYS A 87 4.51 -9.54 12.47
CA LYS A 87 5.12 -9.83 13.78
C LYS A 87 5.94 -8.67 14.35
N ALA A 88 6.47 -7.80 13.49
CA ALA A 88 7.26 -6.66 13.92
C ALA A 88 6.42 -5.47 14.40
N ARG A 89 5.10 -5.44 14.13
CA ARG A 89 4.24 -4.27 14.40
C ARG A 89 2.96 -4.58 15.16
N ILE A 90 2.28 -5.66 14.78
CA ILE A 90 0.99 -6.05 15.35
C ILE A 90 1.25 -6.79 16.65
N LYS A 91 0.60 -6.34 17.72
CA LYS A 91 0.70 -6.92 19.06
C LYS A 91 -0.50 -7.83 19.34
N GLU A 92 -0.36 -8.65 20.38
CA GLU A 92 -1.46 -9.46 20.88
C GLU A 92 -2.67 -8.59 21.25
N GLY A 93 -3.87 -9.06 20.90
CA GLY A 93 -5.12 -8.35 21.16
C GLY A 93 -5.46 -7.22 20.19
N GLU A 94 -4.48 -6.66 19.47
CA GLU A 94 -4.72 -5.71 18.37
C GLU A 94 -5.44 -6.40 17.21
N SER A 95 -6.21 -5.62 16.47
CA SER A 95 -6.98 -6.09 15.33
C SER A 95 -6.28 -5.81 13.99
N PHE A 96 -6.50 -6.68 13.01
CA PHE A 96 -5.91 -6.51 11.69
C PHE A 96 -6.80 -7.01 10.56
N ALA A 97 -6.52 -6.54 9.35
CA ALA A 97 -7.05 -7.08 8.11
C ALA A 97 -5.96 -7.24 7.05
N VAL A 98 -5.94 -8.38 6.37
CA VAL A 98 -5.13 -8.55 5.16
C VAL A 98 -5.90 -7.99 3.97
N ARG A 99 -5.24 -7.22 3.11
CA ARG A 99 -5.81 -6.67 1.88
C ARG A 99 -4.87 -6.91 0.71
N CYS A 100 -5.27 -7.80 -0.20
CA CYS A 100 -4.51 -8.11 -1.39
C CYS A 100 -5.17 -7.53 -2.63
N LYS A 101 -4.55 -6.48 -3.19
CA LYS A 101 -4.92 -5.91 -4.48
C LYS A 101 -4.00 -6.46 -5.55
N ARG A 102 -4.60 -6.96 -6.63
CA ARG A 102 -3.87 -7.60 -7.73
C ARG A 102 -3.99 -6.82 -9.03
N ARG A 103 -2.85 -6.59 -9.68
CA ARG A 103 -2.78 -6.05 -11.04
C ARG A 103 -2.02 -7.02 -11.95
N GLY A 104 -2.72 -7.52 -12.97
CA GLY A 104 -2.24 -8.61 -13.83
C GLY A 104 -2.36 -10.00 -13.17
N ASN A 105 -1.84 -11.05 -13.82
CA ASN A 105 -2.20 -12.45 -13.50
C ASN A 105 -1.07 -13.28 -12.87
N TRP A 106 -0.10 -12.64 -12.21
CA TRP A 106 1.06 -13.33 -11.61
C TRP A 106 0.73 -14.16 -10.36
N ILE A 107 -0.32 -13.76 -9.65
CA ILE A 107 -0.91 -14.52 -8.55
C ILE A 107 -2.30 -14.95 -9.00
N ARG A 108 -2.67 -16.20 -8.72
CA ARG A 108 -3.97 -16.76 -9.12
C ARG A 108 -5.13 -16.15 -8.34
N SER A 109 -4.99 -16.08 -7.01
CA SER A 109 -6.05 -15.65 -6.11
C SER A 109 -5.53 -14.71 -5.03
N SER A 110 -6.07 -13.50 -4.96
CA SER A 110 -5.83 -12.58 -3.85
C SER A 110 -6.45 -13.09 -2.55
N LYS A 111 -7.64 -13.70 -2.65
CA LYS A 111 -8.38 -14.26 -1.51
C LYS A 111 -7.60 -15.39 -0.81
N GLU A 112 -6.90 -16.24 -1.57
CA GLU A 112 -6.03 -17.26 -0.98
C GLU A 112 -4.88 -16.65 -0.18
N ILE A 113 -4.27 -15.56 -0.67
CA ILE A 113 -3.23 -14.85 0.09
C ILE A 113 -3.82 -14.25 1.36
N GLU A 114 -4.98 -13.59 1.26
CA GLU A 114 -5.65 -12.97 2.41
C GLU A 114 -6.00 -13.99 3.50
N ILE A 115 -6.57 -15.14 3.11
CA ILE A 115 -6.95 -16.21 4.04
C ILE A 115 -5.71 -16.82 4.69
N GLU A 116 -4.71 -17.25 3.90
CA GLU A 116 -3.55 -17.95 4.45
C GLU A 116 -2.69 -17.03 5.33
N LEU A 117 -2.40 -15.81 4.87
CA LEU A 117 -1.63 -14.85 5.65
C LEU A 117 -2.40 -14.46 6.92
N GLY A 118 -3.71 -14.24 6.79
CA GLY A 118 -4.57 -13.91 7.93
C GLY A 118 -4.57 -15.00 9.00
N ALA A 119 -4.71 -16.26 8.59
CA ALA A 119 -4.66 -17.40 9.51
C ALA A 119 -3.32 -17.46 10.25
N ARG A 120 -2.19 -17.35 9.54
CA ARG A 120 -0.86 -17.40 10.16
C ARG A 120 -0.59 -16.25 11.12
N ILE A 121 -1.05 -15.04 10.81
CA ILE A 121 -0.91 -13.89 11.71
C ILE A 121 -1.74 -14.11 12.97
N LYS A 122 -3.01 -14.51 12.82
CA LYS A 122 -3.91 -14.81 13.95
C LYS A 122 -3.30 -15.86 14.87
N GLU A 123 -2.83 -16.97 14.32
CA GLU A 123 -2.22 -18.07 15.08
C GLU A 123 -0.90 -17.67 15.76
N SER A 124 -0.04 -16.92 15.06
CA SER A 124 1.30 -16.59 15.57
C SER A 124 1.32 -15.48 16.62
N LEU A 125 0.33 -14.58 16.61
CA LEU A 125 0.33 -13.36 17.43
C LEU A 125 -0.86 -13.26 18.38
N ASN A 126 -1.81 -14.19 18.32
CA ASN A 126 -3.09 -14.09 19.03
C ASN A 126 -3.81 -12.74 18.77
N ALA A 127 -3.67 -12.23 17.54
CA ALA A 127 -4.28 -10.99 17.07
C ALA A 127 -5.72 -11.23 16.58
N LYS A 128 -6.56 -10.18 16.62
CA LYS A 128 -7.97 -10.27 16.22
C LYS A 128 -8.13 -9.95 14.73
N VAL A 129 -8.96 -10.71 14.02
CA VAL A 129 -9.31 -10.35 12.63
C VAL A 129 -10.51 -9.41 12.68
N ASN A 130 -10.35 -8.19 12.17
CA ASN A 130 -11.45 -7.23 11.96
C ASN A 130 -11.39 -6.75 10.51
N LEU A 131 -12.38 -7.14 9.69
CA LEU A 131 -12.38 -6.78 8.28
C LEU A 131 -12.95 -5.38 8.02
N ASP A 132 -13.62 -4.75 8.98
CA ASP A 132 -14.29 -3.47 8.75
C ASP A 132 -13.45 -2.32 9.26
N ASP A 133 -13.02 -2.36 10.52
CA ASP A 133 -12.24 -1.31 11.19
C ASP A 133 -11.04 -1.87 11.98
N PRO A 134 -9.98 -2.31 11.28
CA PRO A 134 -8.80 -2.88 11.93
C PRO A 134 -7.83 -1.80 12.43
N ASP A 135 -7.11 -2.09 13.51
CA ASP A 135 -5.97 -1.27 13.95
C ASP A 135 -4.84 -1.26 12.90
N TRP A 136 -4.68 -2.39 12.18
CA TRP A 136 -3.65 -2.57 11.17
C TRP A 136 -4.16 -3.19 9.87
N TYR A 137 -3.71 -2.63 8.75
CA TYR A 137 -3.75 -3.30 7.46
C TYR A 137 -2.43 -3.99 7.16
N VAL A 138 -2.49 -5.27 6.83
CA VAL A 138 -1.41 -5.95 6.09
C VAL A 138 -1.73 -5.82 4.60
N TRP A 139 -1.19 -4.75 4.00
CA TRP A 139 -1.46 -4.36 2.62
C TRP A 139 -0.52 -5.09 1.66
N ILE A 140 -1.11 -5.80 0.69
CA ILE A 140 -0.42 -6.53 -0.36
C ILE A 140 -0.83 -5.94 -1.71
N GLU A 141 0.12 -5.34 -2.43
CA GLU A 141 -0.10 -4.80 -3.78
C GLU A 141 0.71 -5.61 -4.79
N VAL A 142 0.06 -6.52 -5.52
CA VAL A 142 0.69 -7.32 -6.58
C VAL A 142 0.80 -6.47 -7.85
N LEU A 143 2.02 -6.03 -8.16
CA LEU A 143 2.38 -5.19 -9.30
C LEU A 143 3.16 -6.01 -10.33
N GLY A 144 2.47 -6.98 -10.95
CA GLY A 144 3.11 -7.87 -11.93
C GLY A 144 4.00 -8.89 -11.26
N ASN A 145 5.27 -9.00 -11.69
CA ASN A 145 6.22 -9.97 -11.13
C ASN A 145 6.81 -9.56 -9.78
N ARG A 146 6.50 -8.36 -9.29
CA ARG A 146 6.84 -7.88 -7.94
C ARG A 146 5.57 -7.57 -7.13
N THR A 147 5.63 -7.82 -5.84
CA THR A 147 4.55 -7.52 -4.89
C THR A 147 5.10 -6.62 -3.79
N ALA A 148 4.41 -5.52 -3.51
CA ALA A 148 4.70 -4.68 -2.36
C ALA A 148 3.89 -5.15 -1.15
N ILE A 149 4.52 -5.15 0.02
CA ILE A 149 3.94 -5.56 1.30
C ILE A 149 4.15 -4.42 2.28
N SER A 150 3.14 -4.09 3.07
CA SER A 150 3.23 -3.04 4.10
C SER A 150 2.32 -3.38 5.27
N VAL A 151 2.73 -3.01 6.47
CA VAL A 151 1.88 -3.09 7.67
C VAL A 151 1.68 -1.66 8.15
N ILE A 152 0.46 -1.16 7.92
CA ILE A 152 0.13 0.26 7.99
C ILE A 152 -1.18 0.46 8.75
N LYS A 153 -1.31 1.59 9.43
CA LYS A 153 -2.57 1.96 10.09
C LYS A 153 -3.58 2.54 9.08
N PRO A 154 -4.89 2.50 9.37
CA PRO A 154 -5.91 3.07 8.49
C PRO A 154 -5.64 4.53 8.09
N GLU A 155 -5.20 5.36 9.02
CA GLU A 155 -4.91 6.79 8.79
C GLU A 155 -3.69 7.05 7.91
N GLU A 156 -2.85 6.04 7.66
CA GLU A 156 -1.72 6.15 6.73
C GLU A 156 -2.16 5.97 5.27
N ILE A 157 -3.38 5.48 5.04
CA ILE A 157 -3.99 5.39 3.72
C ILE A 157 -4.72 6.71 3.43
N ILE A 158 -4.10 7.56 2.63
CA ILE A 158 -4.71 8.83 2.24
C ILE A 158 -5.69 8.56 1.11
N LYS A 159 -6.94 9.00 1.28
CA LYS A 159 -7.94 9.07 0.21
C LYS A 159 -8.26 10.54 -0.02
N LYS A 160 -8.39 10.94 -1.28
CA LYS A 160 -8.69 12.31 -1.71
C LYS A 160 -9.88 12.26 -2.66
N GLU A 161 -10.73 13.27 -2.58
CA GLU A 161 -11.84 13.43 -3.52
C GLU A 161 -11.31 14.00 -4.83
N VAL A 162 -11.73 13.40 -5.94
CA VAL A 162 -11.45 13.91 -7.27
C VAL A 162 -12.77 14.14 -7.97
N ARG A 163 -13.01 15.39 -8.37
CA ARG A 163 -14.13 15.72 -9.25
C ARG A 163 -13.74 15.32 -10.67
N LEU A 164 -14.50 14.38 -11.24
CA LEU A 164 -14.33 13.87 -12.61
C LEU A 164 -15.09 14.75 -13.60
#